data_AF-A0A061NYP0-F1
#
_entry.id   AF-A0A061NYP0-F1
#
_cell.length_a   1.000
_cell.length_b   1.000
_cell.length_c   1.000
_cell.angle_alpha   90.00
_cell.angle_beta   90.00
_cell.angle_gamma   90.00
#
_symmetry.space_group_name_H-M   'P 1'
#
loop_
_entity.id
_entity.type
_entity.pdbx_description
1 polymer ?
#
loop_
_entity_poly.entity_id
_entity_poly.type
_entity_poly.pdbx_seq_one_letter_code
_entity_poly.pdbx_strand_id
1 'polypeptide(L)'
;MQYNQLFQNKRLQAVLDQLPISVFVADHEGFVVWNNHISAEGIGLSQAEMAGKHVSDLEKQGILNLLLHVSHSNRKSKLLAYKSSMNINNSWLAKPIYNETGQIELIISISQQFEHIGQDDESIDEINDLIQTYILELHRFYMQAPSRESNKRAVTKSKAAKALEQKVTRISSLPSTVLLTGETGVGKNYTARTIHDYSQRRSNSFLTLNCSTIPESLLESELFGYVKGAFSGANSTGKTGLVQMAEGGTLFLDEIAELPYAMQAKLLELVQDKTFLPIGSTEKRRADIRIIAATNQNLETLVHHKQFRSDLYYRLNVFQIEVPSLKERLEDLPLLAYQFVQKFNEEYHQQKKLSREAIETLTHYSWPGNIRELQHAIERVCVFAENDTISPDDFKKELQFTDPEQSLAFEKHENETLRQFLERIEKNVILQAADEHRNSREAAKSLGMSQPTFSRRVRKYET
;
A
#
# COMPACT_ATOMS: atom_id res chain seq x y z
N MET A 1 -6.35 -15.87 11.75
CA MET A 1 -6.09 -15.25 13.08
C MET A 1 -7.45 -15.09 13.76
N GLN A 2 -7.67 -15.55 15.00
CA GLN A 2 -8.99 -15.36 15.65
C GLN A 2 -9.20 -13.86 15.88
N TYR A 3 -10.19 -13.24 15.23
CA TYR A 3 -10.52 -11.82 15.34
C TYR A 3 -10.84 -11.41 16.78
N ASN A 4 -11.24 -12.34 17.66
CA ASN A 4 -11.37 -12.09 19.10
C ASN A 4 -10.07 -11.61 19.75
N GLN A 5 -8.90 -12.04 19.26
CA GLN A 5 -7.59 -11.58 19.76
C GLN A 5 -7.22 -10.18 19.25
N LEU A 6 -7.81 -9.72 18.15
CA LEU A 6 -7.57 -8.40 17.57
C LEU A 6 -7.95 -7.29 18.55
N PHE A 7 -9.08 -7.45 19.23
CA PHE A 7 -9.58 -6.50 20.22
C PHE A 7 -8.90 -6.60 21.59
N GLN A 8 -7.91 -7.49 21.76
CA GLN A 8 -7.01 -7.47 22.93
C GLN A 8 -5.84 -6.49 22.73
N ASN A 9 -5.66 -5.96 21.51
CA ASN A 9 -4.61 -4.99 21.20
C ASN A 9 -4.97 -3.59 21.76
N LYS A 10 -4.26 -3.18 22.82
CA LYS A 10 -4.46 -1.88 23.47
C LYS A 10 -4.29 -0.67 22.54
N ARG A 11 -3.44 -0.76 21.49
CA ARG A 11 -3.27 0.33 20.53
C ARG A 11 -4.51 0.47 19.63
N LEU A 12 -5.08 -0.64 19.18
CA LEU A 12 -6.33 -0.62 18.41
C LEU A 12 -7.50 -0.09 19.24
N GLN A 13 -7.63 -0.56 20.48
CA GLN A 13 -8.65 -0.06 21.40
C GLN A 13 -8.52 1.46 21.60
N ALA A 14 -7.30 1.97 21.83
CA ALA A 14 -7.07 3.41 21.99
C ALA A 14 -7.47 4.21 20.74
N VAL A 15 -7.23 3.69 19.54
CA VAL A 15 -7.66 4.36 18.30
C VAL A 15 -9.17 4.37 18.16
N LEU A 16 -9.82 3.22 18.35
CA LEU A 16 -11.28 3.10 18.24
C LEU A 16 -12.00 3.90 19.32
N ASP A 17 -11.37 4.06 20.49
CA ASP A 17 -11.92 4.85 21.59
C ASP A 17 -11.87 6.35 21.32
N GLN A 18 -11.01 6.84 20.43
CA GLN A 18 -10.98 8.25 20.03
C GLN A 18 -11.98 8.58 18.90
N LEU A 19 -12.68 7.59 18.36
CA LEU A 19 -13.64 7.82 17.28
C LEU A 19 -14.86 8.58 17.81
N PRO A 20 -15.33 9.65 17.13
CA PRO A 20 -16.51 10.43 17.53
C PRO A 20 -17.83 9.74 17.16
N ILE A 21 -17.84 8.42 17.08
CA ILE A 21 -19.00 7.58 16.76
C ILE A 21 -19.13 6.50 17.82
N SER A 22 -20.35 6.05 18.12
CA SER A 22 -20.56 4.95 19.06
C SER A 22 -20.23 3.62 18.36
N VAL A 23 -19.30 2.85 18.93
CA VAL A 23 -18.83 1.56 18.39
C VAL A 23 -19.03 0.46 19.43
N PHE A 24 -19.66 -0.62 19.00
CA PHE A 24 -20.00 -1.78 19.82
C PHE A 24 -19.68 -3.07 19.06
N VAL A 25 -18.98 -4.02 19.68
CA VAL A 25 -18.54 -5.25 19.03
C VAL A 25 -18.98 -6.44 19.87
N ALA A 26 -19.65 -7.40 19.22
CA ALA A 26 -20.05 -8.66 19.81
C ALA A 26 -19.51 -9.83 18.99
N ASP A 27 -19.34 -10.99 19.61
CA ASP A 27 -19.05 -12.22 18.89
C ASP A 27 -20.31 -12.83 18.25
N HIS A 28 -20.10 -13.90 17.50
CA HIS A 28 -21.17 -14.65 16.84
C HIS A 28 -22.17 -15.31 17.80
N GLU A 29 -21.80 -15.54 19.07
CA GLU A 29 -22.69 -16.08 20.11
C GLU A 29 -23.50 -14.99 20.81
N GLY A 30 -23.11 -13.71 20.65
CA GLY A 30 -23.79 -12.57 21.24
C GLY A 30 -23.16 -12.05 22.52
N PHE A 31 -21.90 -12.39 22.81
CA PHE A 31 -21.15 -11.78 23.91
C PHE A 31 -20.43 -10.51 23.45
N VAL A 32 -20.48 -9.47 24.28
CA VAL A 32 -19.78 -8.21 24.01
C VAL A 32 -18.27 -8.41 24.14
N VAL A 33 -17.57 -8.23 23.03
CA VAL A 33 -16.11 -8.36 22.93
C VAL A 33 -15.43 -7.03 23.29
N TRP A 34 -15.96 -5.92 22.78
CA TRP A 34 -15.41 -4.59 23.04
C TRP A 34 -16.40 -3.47 22.67
N ASN A 35 -16.29 -2.32 23.32
CA ASN A 35 -17.10 -1.14 23.02
C ASN A 35 -16.34 0.15 23.41
N ASN A 36 -16.61 1.27 22.73
CA ASN A 36 -15.93 2.55 23.02
C ASN A 36 -16.66 3.40 24.08
N HIS A 37 -16.01 4.45 24.60
CA HIS A 37 -16.57 5.28 25.67
C HIS A 37 -17.90 5.94 25.25
N ILE A 38 -18.02 6.35 23.98
CA ILE A 38 -19.24 6.96 23.42
C ILE A 38 -20.41 5.97 23.46
N SER A 39 -20.19 4.71 23.07
CA SER A 39 -21.22 3.68 23.17
C SER A 39 -21.63 3.46 24.63
N ALA A 40 -20.66 3.45 25.54
CA ALA A 40 -20.88 3.23 26.96
C ALA A 40 -21.72 4.35 27.60
N GLU A 41 -21.35 5.59 27.35
CA GLU A 41 -22.11 6.77 27.76
C GLU A 41 -23.52 6.78 27.17
N GLY A 42 -23.67 6.47 25.88
CA GLY A 42 -24.96 6.39 25.21
C GLY A 42 -25.88 5.29 25.73
N ILE A 43 -25.30 4.24 26.31
CA ILE A 43 -26.00 3.10 26.93
C ILE A 43 -26.25 3.33 28.42
N GLY A 44 -25.50 4.24 29.06
CA GLY A 44 -25.57 4.52 30.50
C GLY A 44 -24.85 3.48 31.37
N LEU A 45 -23.89 2.74 30.81
CA LEU A 45 -23.06 1.76 31.51
C LEU A 45 -21.57 2.06 31.27
N SER A 46 -20.67 1.62 32.14
CA SER A 46 -19.24 1.68 31.85
C SER A 46 -18.82 0.60 30.84
N GLN A 47 -17.71 0.82 30.12
CA GLN A 47 -17.11 -0.19 29.22
C GLN A 47 -16.84 -1.52 29.93
N ALA A 48 -16.32 -1.45 31.17
CA ALA A 48 -16.02 -2.63 31.98
C ALA A 48 -17.29 -3.40 32.39
N GLU A 49 -18.42 -2.73 32.57
CA GLU A 49 -19.70 -3.37 32.91
C GLU A 49 -20.37 -4.03 31.72
N MET A 50 -19.98 -3.71 30.48
CA MET A 50 -20.56 -4.30 29.27
C MET A 50 -19.71 -5.44 28.71
N ALA A 51 -18.38 -5.35 28.81
CA ALA A 51 -17.48 -6.39 28.33
C ALA A 51 -17.83 -7.77 28.95
N GLY A 52 -18.01 -8.77 28.09
CA GLY A 52 -18.33 -10.14 28.49
C GLY A 52 -19.80 -10.40 28.88
N LYS A 53 -20.68 -9.39 28.87
CA LYS A 53 -22.13 -9.63 29.00
C LYS A 53 -22.71 -10.13 27.68
N HIS A 54 -23.74 -10.96 27.76
CA HIS A 54 -24.50 -11.36 26.60
C HIS A 54 -25.51 -10.27 26.22
N VAL A 55 -25.66 -9.97 24.94
CA VAL A 55 -26.49 -8.83 24.50
C VAL A 55 -27.94 -8.98 24.94
N SER A 56 -28.50 -10.21 24.93
CA SER A 56 -29.86 -10.49 25.44
C SER A 56 -30.10 -10.12 26.91
N ASP A 57 -29.06 -10.09 27.74
CA ASP A 57 -29.18 -9.64 29.14
C ASP A 57 -29.21 -8.12 29.26
N LEU A 58 -28.58 -7.42 28.31
CA LEU A 58 -28.71 -5.98 28.13
C LEU A 58 -30.11 -5.62 27.55
N GLU A 59 -30.71 -6.51 26.75
CA GLU A 59 -32.10 -6.36 26.25
C GLU A 59 -33.14 -6.45 27.37
N LYS A 60 -33.03 -7.43 28.26
CA LYS A 60 -33.95 -7.58 29.40
C LYS A 60 -33.92 -6.39 30.36
N GLN A 61 -32.81 -5.66 30.43
CA GLN A 61 -32.68 -4.47 31.27
C GLN A 61 -33.29 -3.22 30.62
N GLY A 62 -33.83 -3.33 29.41
CA GLY A 62 -34.40 -2.21 28.65
C GLY A 62 -33.35 -1.24 28.10
N ILE A 63 -32.08 -1.67 28.11
CA ILE A 63 -30.89 -0.86 27.82
C ILE A 63 -30.51 -0.97 26.34
N LEU A 64 -30.73 -2.13 25.73
CA LEU A 64 -30.19 -2.44 24.40
C LEU A 64 -31.05 -3.52 23.79
N ASN A 65 -31.88 -3.30 22.76
CA ASN A 65 -32.60 -4.41 22.09
C ASN A 65 -31.82 -4.85 20.84
N LEU A 66 -30.55 -5.23 21.02
CA LEU A 66 -29.68 -5.69 19.94
C LEU A 66 -29.56 -7.22 19.93
N LEU A 67 -29.77 -7.76 18.73
CA LEU A 67 -29.26 -9.04 18.22
C LEU A 67 -30.03 -10.31 18.60
N LEU A 68 -31.12 -10.59 17.86
CA LEU A 68 -31.49 -11.96 17.50
C LEU A 68 -32.03 -12.11 16.06
N HIS A 69 -31.47 -11.41 15.06
CA HIS A 69 -31.82 -11.69 13.66
C HIS A 69 -30.66 -11.85 12.68
N VAL A 70 -29.39 -11.71 13.10
CA VAL A 70 -28.25 -11.98 12.21
C VAL A 70 -27.88 -13.46 12.16
N SER A 71 -28.22 -14.26 13.19
CA SER A 71 -27.86 -15.68 13.27
C SER A 71 -28.68 -16.62 12.36
N HIS A 72 -29.75 -16.14 11.70
CA HIS A 72 -30.67 -17.03 10.97
C HIS A 72 -30.96 -16.64 9.52
N SER A 73 -30.36 -15.57 8.98
CA SER A 73 -30.60 -15.21 7.58
C SER A 73 -29.30 -15.03 6.82
N ASN A 74 -29.11 -15.88 5.82
CA ASN A 74 -28.03 -15.87 4.83
C ASN A 74 -28.11 -14.64 3.88
N ARG A 75 -28.39 -13.44 4.39
CA ARG A 75 -28.51 -12.21 3.60
C ARG A 75 -27.62 -11.10 4.13
N LYS A 76 -27.02 -10.39 3.16
CA LYS A 76 -26.15 -9.21 3.28
C LYS A 76 -26.68 -8.21 4.32
N SER A 77 -25.75 -7.63 5.07
CA SER A 77 -25.86 -6.43 5.94
C SER A 77 -27.25 -5.80 6.01
N LYS A 78 -27.94 -5.98 7.14
CA LYS A 78 -29.26 -5.39 7.38
C LYS A 78 -29.14 -4.24 8.39
N LEU A 79 -29.65 -3.07 8.03
CA LEU A 79 -29.85 -1.94 8.95
C LEU A 79 -30.90 -2.34 9.99
N LEU A 80 -30.63 -2.17 11.29
CA LEU A 80 -31.59 -2.46 12.36
C LEU A 80 -31.81 -1.17 13.18
N ALA A 81 -32.91 -0.46 12.88
CA ALA A 81 -33.30 0.72 13.64
C ALA A 81 -34.00 0.31 14.96
N TYR A 82 -33.65 0.95 16.08
CA TYR A 82 -34.32 0.75 17.37
C TYR A 82 -34.57 2.08 18.08
N LYS A 83 -35.59 2.09 18.96
CA LYS A 83 -35.99 3.23 19.78
C LYS A 83 -35.75 2.91 21.25
N SER A 84 -34.76 3.54 21.86
CA SER A 84 -34.49 3.39 23.30
C SER A 84 -35.63 3.98 24.13
N SER A 85 -35.92 3.35 25.28
CA SER A 85 -36.91 3.79 26.27
C SER A 85 -36.56 5.14 26.94
N MET A 86 -35.33 5.66 26.72
CA MET A 86 -34.83 6.91 27.30
C MET A 86 -34.90 8.13 26.35
N ASN A 87 -35.87 8.18 25.44
CA ASN A 87 -36.14 9.36 24.59
C ASN A 87 -35.02 9.79 23.62
N ILE A 88 -34.06 8.91 23.30
CA ILE A 88 -33.01 9.15 22.30
C ILE A 88 -33.20 8.17 21.14
N ASN A 89 -33.52 8.69 19.95
CA ASN A 89 -33.58 7.93 18.70
C ASN A 89 -32.15 7.65 18.20
N ASN A 90 -31.56 6.53 18.61
CA ASN A 90 -30.27 6.07 18.11
C ASN A 90 -30.47 4.83 17.24
N SER A 91 -30.15 4.92 15.95
CA SER A 91 -30.16 3.76 15.05
C SER A 91 -28.77 3.12 15.00
N TRP A 92 -28.73 1.79 14.94
CA TRP A 92 -27.49 1.01 14.93
C TRP A 92 -27.34 0.26 13.60
N LEU A 93 -26.17 0.37 12.97
CA LEU A 93 -25.78 -0.43 11.82
C LEU A 93 -24.87 -1.56 12.29
N ALA A 94 -25.28 -2.81 12.06
CA ALA A 94 -24.47 -3.99 12.35
C ALA A 94 -23.88 -4.59 11.06
N LYS A 95 -22.56 -4.81 11.04
CA LYS A 95 -21.84 -5.51 9.96
C LYS A 95 -21.17 -6.78 10.51
N PRO A 96 -21.48 -7.97 9.95
CA PRO A 96 -20.79 -9.19 10.32
C PRO A 96 -19.38 -9.22 9.70
N ILE A 97 -18.43 -9.75 10.47
CA ILE A 97 -17.08 -10.11 10.03
C ILE A 97 -17.03 -11.62 9.98
N TYR A 98 -16.58 -12.13 8.83
CA TYR A 98 -16.48 -13.56 8.57
C TYR A 98 -15.05 -14.05 8.79
N ASN A 99 -14.91 -15.26 9.32
CA ASN A 99 -13.64 -15.96 9.38
C ASN A 99 -13.26 -16.57 8.01
N GLU A 100 -12.08 -17.18 7.95
CA GLU A 100 -11.54 -17.84 6.74
C GLU A 100 -12.44 -18.98 6.22
N THR A 101 -13.32 -19.54 7.06
CA THR A 101 -14.28 -20.59 6.68
C THR A 101 -15.65 -20.04 6.27
N GLY A 102 -15.81 -18.70 6.22
CA GLY A 102 -17.05 -18.03 5.81
C GLY A 102 -18.15 -17.98 6.87
N GLN A 103 -17.84 -18.34 8.12
CA GLN A 103 -18.75 -18.22 9.26
C GLN A 103 -18.58 -16.86 9.93
N ILE A 104 -19.66 -16.31 10.50
CA ILE A 104 -19.59 -15.06 11.26
C ILE A 104 -18.73 -15.32 12.50
N GLU A 105 -17.72 -14.49 12.72
CA GLU A 105 -16.88 -14.53 13.91
C GLU A 105 -17.19 -13.35 14.85
N LEU A 106 -17.39 -12.16 14.27
CA LEU A 106 -17.73 -10.95 14.99
C LEU A 106 -18.85 -10.17 14.30
N ILE A 107 -19.51 -9.31 15.06
CA ILE A 107 -20.48 -8.34 14.59
C ILE A 107 -20.06 -6.97 15.12
N ILE A 108 -19.77 -6.03 14.22
CA ILE A 108 -19.49 -4.64 14.58
C ILE A 108 -20.75 -3.81 14.37
N SER A 109 -21.20 -3.17 15.43
CA SER A 109 -22.34 -2.27 15.47
C SER A 109 -21.87 -0.83 15.67
N ILE A 110 -22.33 0.10 14.85
CA ILE A 110 -22.09 1.53 15.02
C ILE A 110 -23.42 2.27 15.16
N SER A 111 -23.55 3.23 16.07
CA SER A 111 -24.75 4.07 16.14
C SER A 111 -24.51 5.52 15.80
N GLN A 112 -25.59 6.10 15.26
CA GLN A 112 -25.71 7.52 15.01
C GLN A 112 -27.17 7.97 15.26
N GLN A 113 -27.31 9.23 15.65
CA GLN A 113 -28.60 9.91 15.71
C GLN A 113 -29.05 10.25 14.29
N PHE A 114 -30.20 9.71 13.90
CA PHE A 114 -30.85 10.13 12.67
C PHE A 114 -32.19 10.76 13.05
N GLU A 115 -32.38 12.03 12.66
CA GLU A 115 -33.63 12.74 12.92
C GLU A 115 -34.81 12.15 12.13
N HIS A 116 -34.56 11.51 10.99
CA HIS A 116 -35.55 10.78 10.22
C HIS A 116 -34.95 9.53 9.58
N ILE A 117 -35.39 8.34 10.01
CA ILE A 117 -35.20 7.10 9.25
C ILE A 117 -36.59 6.50 9.01
N GLY A 118 -37.06 6.66 7.78
CA GLY A 118 -38.05 5.75 7.20
C GLY A 118 -37.39 4.42 6.88
N GLN A 119 -38.19 3.36 6.67
CA GLN A 119 -37.70 2.03 6.30
C GLN A 119 -37.13 1.95 4.86
N ASP A 120 -36.66 3.06 4.31
CA ASP A 120 -36.35 3.23 2.89
C ASP A 120 -34.83 3.20 2.64
N ASP A 121 -34.42 2.62 1.50
CA ASP A 121 -33.02 2.43 1.08
C ASP A 121 -32.18 3.73 1.11
N GLU A 122 -32.81 4.90 0.96
CA GLU A 122 -32.14 6.22 1.01
C GLU A 122 -31.45 6.48 2.36
N SER A 123 -32.02 6.00 3.47
CA SER A 123 -31.40 6.15 4.80
C SER A 123 -30.14 5.29 4.95
N ILE A 124 -30.03 4.18 4.22
CA ILE A 124 -28.85 3.30 4.23
C ILE A 124 -27.71 3.92 3.42
N ASP A 125 -28.04 4.63 2.35
CA ASP A 125 -27.07 5.33 1.51
C ASP A 125 -26.43 6.52 2.23
N GLU A 126 -27.21 7.34 2.95
CA GLU A 126 -26.69 8.41 3.80
C GLU A 126 -25.69 7.90 4.85
N ILE A 127 -25.97 6.71 5.39
CA ILE A 127 -25.10 6.04 6.38
C ILE A 127 -23.80 5.54 5.75
N ASN A 128 -23.88 4.92 4.57
CA ASN A 128 -22.67 4.51 3.85
C ASN A 128 -21.82 5.73 3.45
N ASP A 129 -22.45 6.83 3.08
CA ASP A 129 -21.77 8.06 2.69
C ASP A 129 -21.03 8.70 3.86
N LEU A 130 -21.63 8.64 5.06
CA LEU A 130 -20.95 9.08 6.27
C LEU A 130 -19.80 8.17 6.68
N ILE A 131 -19.95 6.85 6.57
CA ILE A 131 -18.83 5.91 6.82
C ILE A 131 -17.69 6.17 5.85
N GLN A 132 -17.99 6.40 4.57
CA GLN A 132 -16.99 6.78 3.58
C GLN A 132 -16.34 8.11 3.94
N THR A 133 -17.13 9.11 4.35
CA THR A 133 -16.63 10.41 4.81
C THR A 133 -15.69 10.27 6.00
N TYR A 134 -16.02 9.45 7.01
CA TYR A 134 -15.14 9.20 8.14
C TYR A 134 -13.90 8.39 7.77
N ILE A 135 -14.00 7.40 6.88
CA ILE A 135 -12.83 6.68 6.35
C ILE A 135 -11.91 7.67 5.62
N LEU A 136 -12.47 8.60 4.85
CA LEU A 136 -11.72 9.63 4.15
C LEU A 136 -11.14 10.68 5.09
N GLU A 137 -11.83 11.07 6.16
CA GLU A 137 -11.29 11.95 7.21
C GLU A 137 -10.18 11.25 8.00
N LEU A 138 -10.33 9.97 8.35
CA LEU A 138 -9.28 9.17 8.96
C LEU A 138 -8.09 9.03 8.02
N HIS A 139 -8.32 8.78 6.72
CA HIS A 139 -7.26 8.75 5.72
C HIS A 139 -6.58 10.12 5.60
N ARG A 140 -7.34 11.22 5.61
CA ARG A 140 -6.82 12.58 5.64
C ARG A 140 -6.01 12.83 6.91
N PHE A 141 -6.48 12.39 8.08
CA PHE A 141 -5.81 12.55 9.35
C PHE A 141 -4.52 11.70 9.42
N TYR A 142 -4.53 10.49 8.88
CA TYR A 142 -3.33 9.65 8.74
C TYR A 142 -2.32 10.23 7.73
N MET A 143 -2.79 10.88 6.67
CA MET A 143 -1.94 11.53 5.66
C MET A 143 -1.48 12.95 6.06
N GLN A 144 -2.23 13.61 6.93
CA GLN A 144 -1.93 14.93 7.53
C GLN A 144 -1.19 14.82 8.86
N ALA A 145 -1.23 13.67 9.54
CA ALA A 145 -0.34 13.39 10.65
C ALA A 145 1.07 13.64 10.12
N PRO A 146 1.78 14.67 10.63
CA PRO A 146 3.16 14.85 10.23
C PRO A 146 3.84 13.57 10.65
N SER A 147 4.31 12.78 9.68
CA SER A 147 5.36 11.81 9.97
C SER A 147 6.44 12.65 10.65
N ARG A 148 6.60 12.52 11.97
CA ARG A 148 7.51 13.35 12.76
C ARG A 148 8.97 13.23 12.27
N GLU A 149 9.23 12.33 11.33
CA GLU A 149 10.48 12.14 10.61
C GLU A 149 10.72 13.10 9.43
N SER A 150 9.69 13.74 8.85
CA SER A 150 9.79 14.47 7.57
C SER A 150 10.51 15.84 7.62
N ASN A 151 10.92 16.29 8.82
CA ASN A 151 11.72 17.53 8.98
C ASN A 151 13.24 17.31 9.06
N LYS A 152 13.73 16.07 8.95
CA LYS A 152 15.18 15.84 8.86
C LYS A 152 15.59 15.87 7.39
N ARG A 153 16.29 16.93 6.98
CA ARG A 153 17.06 16.97 5.73
C ARG A 153 17.74 15.61 5.53
N ALA A 154 17.52 14.98 4.38
CA ALA A 154 18.25 13.76 4.02
C ALA A 154 19.74 14.11 3.94
N VAL A 155 20.49 13.81 4.99
CA VAL A 155 21.94 13.96 4.98
C VAL A 155 22.44 12.90 3.99
N THR A 156 23.00 13.29 2.86
CA THR A 156 23.55 12.35 1.87
C THR A 156 25.03 12.60 1.67
N LYS A 157 25.77 11.51 1.46
CA LYS A 157 27.19 11.53 1.11
C LYS A 157 27.39 11.33 -0.40
N SER A 158 26.46 10.65 -1.07
CA SER A 158 26.55 10.34 -2.51
C SER A 158 26.41 11.58 -3.40
N LYS A 159 27.19 11.62 -4.49
CA LYS A 159 27.07 12.65 -5.53
C LYS A 159 25.72 12.56 -6.26
N ALA A 160 25.22 11.35 -6.51
CA ALA A 160 23.96 11.12 -7.24
C ALA A 160 22.77 11.67 -6.45
N ALA A 161 22.71 11.38 -5.15
CA ALA A 161 21.66 11.90 -4.28
C ALA A 161 21.73 13.42 -4.06
N LYS A 162 22.94 14.01 -4.00
CA LYS A 162 23.08 15.49 -4.01
C LYS A 162 22.58 16.13 -5.29
N ALA A 163 22.86 15.52 -6.45
CA ALA A 163 22.35 16.00 -7.72
C ALA A 163 20.81 15.90 -7.79
N LEU A 164 20.24 14.82 -7.25
CA LEU A 164 18.79 14.67 -7.10
C LEU A 164 18.20 15.78 -6.21
N GLU A 165 18.79 16.03 -5.03
CA GLU A 165 18.30 17.05 -4.10
C GLU A 165 18.31 18.46 -4.72
N GLN A 166 19.36 18.79 -5.49
CA GLN A 166 19.44 20.06 -6.21
C GLN A 166 18.34 20.19 -7.27
N LYS A 167 18.09 19.14 -8.06
CA LYS A 167 17.00 19.10 -9.05
C LYS A 167 15.64 19.25 -8.36
N VAL A 168 15.38 18.46 -7.31
CA VAL A 168 14.15 18.49 -6.52
C VAL A 168 13.92 19.90 -5.96
N THR A 169 14.92 20.49 -5.31
CA THR A 169 14.80 21.84 -4.73
C THR A 169 14.43 22.88 -5.78
N ARG A 170 15.08 22.86 -6.94
CA ARG A 170 14.80 23.80 -8.03
C ARG A 170 13.38 23.62 -8.59
N ILE A 171 12.98 22.39 -8.86
CA ILE A 171 11.68 22.05 -9.47
C ILE A 171 10.53 22.25 -8.48
N SER A 172 10.75 22.11 -7.18
CA SER A 172 9.72 22.27 -6.15
C SER A 172 9.07 23.65 -6.16
N SER A 173 9.84 24.69 -6.52
CA SER A 173 9.36 26.07 -6.63
C SER A 173 8.40 26.32 -7.80
N LEU A 174 8.35 25.42 -8.78
CA LEU A 174 7.53 25.56 -9.99
C LEU A 174 6.21 24.79 -9.85
N PRO A 175 5.09 25.30 -10.41
CA PRO A 175 3.80 24.60 -10.39
C PRO A 175 3.69 23.47 -11.44
N SER A 176 4.71 23.27 -12.25
CA SER A 176 4.72 22.34 -13.37
C SER A 176 4.62 20.86 -12.95
N THR A 177 4.13 20.06 -13.90
CA THR A 177 4.09 18.60 -13.77
C THR A 177 5.50 18.03 -13.68
N VAL A 178 5.69 17.05 -12.81
CA VAL A 178 6.95 16.34 -12.63
C VAL A 178 6.74 14.85 -12.89
N LEU A 179 7.61 14.25 -13.68
CA LEU A 179 7.65 12.81 -13.91
C LEU A 179 8.86 12.22 -13.18
N LEU A 180 8.61 11.37 -12.19
CA LEU A 180 9.63 10.60 -11.47
C LEU A 180 9.83 9.25 -12.16
N THR A 181 11.06 8.98 -12.58
CA THR A 181 11.45 7.68 -13.15
C THR A 181 12.48 7.00 -12.26
N GLY A 182 12.60 5.68 -12.36
CA GLY A 182 13.57 4.89 -11.62
C GLY A 182 12.99 3.56 -11.17
N GLU A 183 13.85 2.66 -10.74
CA GLU A 183 13.47 1.29 -10.36
C GLU A 183 12.43 1.24 -9.24
N THR A 184 11.83 0.06 -9.05
CA THR A 184 10.94 -0.18 -7.90
C THR A 184 11.73 -0.07 -6.59
N GLY A 185 11.16 0.59 -5.58
CA GLY A 185 11.77 0.65 -4.25
C GLY A 185 12.87 1.71 -4.05
N VAL A 186 13.16 2.56 -5.05
CA VAL A 186 14.17 3.65 -4.91
C VAL A 186 13.73 4.85 -4.07
N GLY A 187 12.46 4.90 -3.65
CA GLY A 187 11.91 6.02 -2.88
C GLY A 187 11.29 7.15 -3.72
N LYS A 188 10.62 6.81 -4.83
CA LYS A 188 9.87 7.78 -5.65
C LYS A 188 8.80 8.52 -4.83
N ASN A 189 8.09 7.83 -3.93
CA ASN A 189 7.06 8.41 -3.07
C ASN A 189 7.64 9.44 -2.08
N TYR A 190 8.80 9.13 -1.49
CA TYR A 190 9.54 10.07 -0.65
C TYR A 190 9.99 11.30 -1.45
N THR A 191 10.48 11.09 -2.67
CA THR A 191 10.90 12.18 -3.57
C THR A 191 9.70 13.07 -3.95
N ALA A 192 8.55 12.48 -4.29
CA ALA A 192 7.31 13.21 -4.59
C ALA A 192 6.84 14.04 -3.39
N ARG A 193 6.88 13.46 -2.18
CA ARG A 193 6.54 14.17 -0.96
C ARG A 193 7.50 15.32 -0.69
N THR A 194 8.80 15.10 -0.85
CA THR A 194 9.83 16.15 -0.72
C THR A 194 9.56 17.31 -1.69
N ILE A 195 9.19 17.02 -2.94
CA ILE A 195 8.82 18.05 -3.92
C ILE A 195 7.64 18.89 -3.44
N HIS A 196 6.63 18.26 -2.86
CA HIS A 196 5.48 18.94 -2.28
C HIS A 196 5.86 19.81 -1.08
N ASP A 197 6.62 19.25 -0.12
CA ASP A 197 7.03 19.92 1.11
C ASP A 197 7.91 21.16 0.84
N TYR A 198 8.69 21.14 -0.24
CA TYR A 198 9.51 22.27 -0.70
C TYR A 198 8.78 23.24 -1.64
N SER A 199 7.51 22.97 -1.96
CA SER A 199 6.72 23.81 -2.85
C SER A 199 5.96 24.92 -2.11
N GLN A 200 5.41 25.85 -2.88
CA GLN A 200 4.46 26.85 -2.36
C GLN A 200 3.16 26.22 -1.83
N ARG A 201 2.87 24.96 -2.18
CA ARG A 201 1.66 24.23 -1.79
C ARG A 201 1.86 23.32 -0.58
N ARG A 202 3.00 23.40 0.12
CA ARG A 202 3.37 22.55 1.27
C ARG A 202 2.37 22.52 2.43
N SER A 203 1.55 23.56 2.55
CA SER A 203 0.50 23.64 3.60
C SER A 203 -0.84 23.06 3.15
N ASN A 204 -0.96 22.68 1.87
CA ASN A 204 -2.17 22.13 1.28
C ASN A 204 -2.10 20.60 1.20
N SER A 205 -3.17 19.95 0.73
CA SER A 205 -3.23 18.50 0.64
C SER A 205 -2.18 17.91 -0.30
N PHE A 206 -1.55 16.81 0.12
CA PHE A 206 -0.79 15.90 -0.73
C PHE A 206 -1.55 14.58 -0.81
N LEU A 207 -2.29 14.38 -1.90
CA LEU A 207 -3.07 13.17 -2.13
C LEU A 207 -2.30 12.23 -3.05
N THR A 208 -2.38 10.94 -2.76
CA THR A 208 -1.64 9.91 -3.49
C THR A 208 -2.60 8.87 -4.05
N LEU A 209 -2.36 8.44 -5.29
CA LEU A 209 -3.07 7.36 -5.93
C LEU A 209 -2.05 6.41 -6.56
N ASN A 210 -2.10 5.13 -6.20
CA ASN A 210 -1.35 4.10 -6.89
C ASN A 210 -2.24 3.42 -7.94
N CYS A 211 -1.95 3.69 -9.21
CA CYS A 211 -2.73 3.21 -10.35
C CYS A 211 -2.73 1.67 -10.49
N SER A 212 -1.75 0.98 -9.91
CA SER A 212 -1.66 -0.49 -9.94
C SER A 212 -2.55 -1.19 -8.91
N THR A 213 -2.96 -0.47 -7.85
CA THR A 213 -3.65 -1.07 -6.69
C THR A 213 -5.17 -1.00 -6.75
N ILE A 214 -5.71 -0.09 -7.56
CA ILE A 214 -7.15 0.12 -7.67
C ILE A 214 -7.66 -0.61 -8.91
N PRO A 215 -8.74 -1.41 -8.80
CA PRO A 215 -9.38 -2.02 -9.97
C PRO A 215 -9.73 -0.97 -11.02
N GLU A 216 -9.50 -1.29 -12.29
CA GLU A 216 -9.79 -0.38 -13.42
C GLU A 216 -11.21 0.17 -13.38
N SER A 217 -12.19 -0.65 -12.98
CA SER A 217 -13.60 -0.26 -12.86
C SER A 217 -13.87 0.82 -11.81
N LEU A 218 -13.02 0.95 -10.79
CA LEU A 218 -13.16 1.93 -9.72
C LEU A 218 -12.27 3.15 -9.92
N LEU A 219 -11.15 3.00 -10.63
CA LEU A 219 -10.13 4.03 -10.78
C LEU A 219 -10.68 5.36 -11.30
N GLU A 220 -11.63 5.31 -12.23
CA GLU A 220 -12.29 6.52 -12.74
C GLU A 220 -13.08 7.26 -11.66
N SER A 221 -13.88 6.51 -10.90
CA SER A 221 -14.70 7.06 -9.82
C SER A 221 -13.86 7.59 -8.65
N GLU A 222 -12.69 6.99 -8.39
CA GLU A 222 -11.74 7.49 -7.40
C GLU A 222 -11.08 8.80 -7.86
N LEU A 223 -10.64 8.87 -9.12
CA LEU A 223 -9.96 10.05 -9.64
C LEU A 223 -10.91 11.24 -9.81
N PHE A 224 -12.02 11.05 -10.53
CA PHE A 224 -12.86 12.13 -11.01
C PHE A 224 -14.17 12.29 -10.24
N GLY A 225 -14.53 11.28 -9.43
CA GLY A 225 -15.82 11.28 -8.74
C GLY A 225 -16.99 11.07 -9.70
N TYR A 226 -18.20 11.07 -9.16
CA TYR A 226 -19.42 10.93 -9.95
C TYR A 226 -20.56 11.74 -9.34
N VAL A 227 -21.52 12.15 -10.17
CA VAL A 227 -22.75 12.81 -9.71
C VAL A 227 -23.81 11.78 -9.32
N LYS A 228 -24.79 12.21 -8.52
CA LYS A 228 -25.96 11.38 -8.16
C LYS A 228 -26.56 10.72 -9.41
N GLY A 229 -26.80 9.41 -9.35
CA GLY A 229 -27.48 8.65 -10.41
C GLY A 229 -26.64 8.38 -11.66
N ALA A 230 -25.31 8.52 -11.60
CA ALA A 230 -24.44 8.31 -12.76
C ALA A 230 -24.48 6.87 -13.34
N PHE A 231 -24.70 5.85 -12.51
CA PHE A 231 -24.82 4.45 -12.93
C PHE A 231 -25.60 3.61 -11.90
N SER A 232 -26.03 2.39 -12.28
CA SER A 232 -26.72 1.47 -11.37
C SER A 232 -25.79 1.04 -10.22
N GLY A 233 -26.16 1.37 -8.98
CA GLY A 233 -25.32 1.18 -7.79
C GLY A 233 -24.40 2.37 -7.44
N ALA A 234 -24.50 3.49 -8.16
CA ALA A 234 -23.89 4.74 -7.74
C ALA A 234 -24.58 5.27 -6.48
N ASN A 235 -23.80 5.84 -5.55
CA ASN A 235 -24.38 6.46 -4.36
C ASN A 235 -25.39 7.57 -4.75
N SER A 236 -26.49 7.64 -4.03
CA SER A 236 -27.57 8.60 -4.20
C SER A 236 -27.15 10.05 -3.93
N THR A 237 -25.95 10.30 -3.42
CA THR A 237 -25.36 11.63 -3.20
C THR A 237 -24.21 11.93 -4.18
N GLY A 238 -23.76 10.95 -4.96
CA GLY A 238 -22.54 11.03 -5.76
C GLY A 238 -21.27 10.67 -4.98
N LYS A 239 -20.10 10.99 -5.53
CA LYS A 239 -18.79 10.83 -4.87
C LYS A 239 -17.85 11.94 -5.30
N THR A 240 -17.16 12.55 -4.34
CA THR A 240 -16.08 13.50 -4.63
C THR A 240 -14.81 12.74 -5.03
N GLY A 241 -14.24 13.07 -6.19
CA GLY A 241 -13.00 12.46 -6.67
C GLY A 241 -11.74 13.09 -6.09
N LEU A 242 -10.62 12.37 -6.14
CA LEU A 242 -9.30 12.80 -5.67
C LEU A 242 -8.83 14.11 -6.32
N VAL A 243 -9.19 14.36 -7.58
CA VAL A 243 -8.86 15.61 -8.26
C VAL A 243 -9.47 16.81 -7.54
N GLN A 244 -10.75 16.71 -7.17
CA GLN A 244 -11.45 17.77 -6.44
C GLN A 244 -10.96 17.88 -4.99
N MET A 245 -10.65 16.74 -4.36
CA MET A 245 -10.10 16.73 -3.00
C MET A 245 -8.69 17.34 -2.92
N ALA A 246 -7.92 17.30 -4.02
CA ALA A 246 -6.58 17.83 -4.10
C ALA A 246 -6.53 19.33 -4.44
N GLU A 247 -7.67 20.03 -4.52
CA GLU A 247 -7.76 21.44 -4.92
C GLU A 247 -6.81 22.34 -4.11
N GLY A 248 -6.03 23.18 -4.80
CA GLY A 248 -4.96 24.00 -4.22
C GLY A 248 -3.71 23.21 -3.78
N GLY A 249 -3.78 21.88 -3.76
CA GLY A 249 -2.75 20.95 -3.30
C GLY A 249 -1.98 20.26 -4.42
N THR A 250 -1.55 19.03 -4.15
CA THR A 250 -0.77 18.17 -5.06
C THR A 250 -1.39 16.78 -5.13
N LEU A 251 -1.56 16.27 -6.34
CA LEU A 251 -1.95 14.89 -6.63
C LEU A 251 -0.72 14.12 -7.14
N PHE A 252 -0.33 13.10 -6.40
CA PHE A 252 0.73 12.16 -6.77
C PHE A 252 0.12 10.88 -7.37
N LEU A 253 0.51 10.57 -8.60
CA LEU A 253 0.08 9.39 -9.34
C LEU A 253 1.24 8.40 -9.43
N ASP A 254 1.22 7.37 -8.60
CA ASP A 254 2.22 6.29 -8.59
C ASP A 254 1.86 5.20 -9.59
N GLU A 255 2.89 4.59 -10.18
CA GLU A 255 2.79 3.60 -11.26
C GLU A 255 1.89 4.06 -12.43
N ILE A 256 2.14 5.27 -12.95
CA ILE A 256 1.31 5.87 -14.01
C ILE A 256 1.26 5.05 -15.31
N ALA A 257 2.25 4.18 -15.55
CA ALA A 257 2.28 3.27 -16.67
C ALA A 257 1.15 2.22 -16.63
N GLU A 258 0.63 1.90 -15.44
CA GLU A 258 -0.47 0.94 -15.24
C GLU A 258 -1.84 1.56 -15.52
N LEU A 259 -1.90 2.85 -15.90
CA LEU A 259 -3.16 3.53 -16.17
C LEU A 259 -3.81 2.94 -17.45
N PRO A 260 -5.07 2.46 -17.38
CA PRO A 260 -5.77 1.95 -18.54
C PRO A 260 -5.82 2.96 -19.69
N TYR A 261 -5.71 2.48 -20.92
CA TYR A 261 -5.59 3.35 -22.09
C TYR A 261 -6.76 4.33 -22.25
N ALA A 262 -7.99 3.91 -21.90
CA ALA A 262 -9.18 4.77 -21.91
C ALA A 262 -9.08 5.92 -20.89
N MET A 263 -8.46 5.67 -19.74
CA MET A 263 -8.26 6.66 -18.68
C MET A 263 -7.20 7.70 -19.02
N GLN A 264 -6.24 7.35 -19.88
CA GLN A 264 -5.18 8.26 -20.31
C GLN A 264 -5.74 9.51 -21.03
N ALA A 265 -6.85 9.39 -21.76
CA ALA A 265 -7.49 10.53 -22.41
C ALA A 265 -8.09 11.53 -21.39
N LYS A 266 -8.71 11.02 -20.31
CA LYS A 266 -9.29 11.87 -19.24
C LYS A 266 -8.18 12.52 -18.41
N LEU A 267 -7.10 11.79 -18.15
CA LEU A 267 -5.94 12.35 -17.48
C LEU A 267 -5.25 13.43 -18.34
N LEU A 268 -5.19 13.26 -19.66
CA LEU A 268 -4.65 14.28 -20.57
C LEU A 268 -5.41 15.59 -20.44
N GLU A 269 -6.74 15.55 -20.41
CA GLU A 269 -7.60 16.73 -20.22
C GLU A 269 -7.31 17.43 -18.88
N LEU A 270 -7.14 16.64 -17.81
CA LEU A 270 -6.77 17.16 -16.49
C LEU A 270 -5.39 17.83 -16.49
N VAL A 271 -4.39 17.20 -17.10
CA VAL A 271 -3.01 17.70 -17.10
C VAL A 271 -2.89 18.95 -17.97
N GLN A 272 -3.50 18.91 -19.17
CA GLN A 272 -3.38 19.94 -20.19
C GLN A 272 -4.31 21.13 -19.95
N ASP A 273 -5.62 20.88 -19.83
CA ASP A 273 -6.65 21.91 -19.82
C ASP A 273 -7.01 22.33 -18.38
N LYS A 274 -6.47 21.63 -17.37
CA LYS A 274 -6.79 21.84 -15.95
C LYS A 274 -8.29 21.74 -15.69
N THR A 275 -8.94 20.83 -16.39
CA THR A 275 -10.37 20.53 -16.21
C THR A 275 -10.61 19.03 -16.18
N PHE A 276 -11.72 18.63 -15.57
CA PHE A 276 -12.17 17.24 -15.53
C PHE A 276 -13.70 17.19 -15.55
N LEU A 277 -14.25 16.05 -15.94
CA LEU A 277 -15.68 15.79 -15.98
C LEU A 277 -16.01 14.65 -15.00
N PRO A 278 -16.74 14.91 -13.91
CA PRO A 278 -17.24 13.83 -13.05
C PRO A 278 -18.12 12.87 -13.84
N ILE A 279 -18.11 11.58 -13.49
CA ILE A 279 -18.93 10.57 -14.18
C ILE A 279 -20.41 10.95 -14.07
N GLY A 280 -21.12 10.90 -15.19
CA GLY A 280 -22.53 11.28 -15.28
C GLY A 280 -22.80 12.78 -15.31
N SER A 281 -21.78 13.63 -15.15
CA SER A 281 -21.89 15.08 -15.31
C SER A 281 -21.84 15.48 -16.78
N THR A 282 -22.53 16.57 -17.13
CA THR A 282 -22.36 17.29 -18.41
C THR A 282 -21.50 18.55 -18.25
N GLU A 283 -21.21 18.95 -17.02
CA GLU A 283 -20.45 20.16 -16.70
C GLU A 283 -19.01 19.82 -16.31
N LYS A 284 -18.06 20.41 -17.04
CA LYS A 284 -16.63 20.35 -16.70
C LYS A 284 -16.32 21.22 -15.48
N ARG A 285 -15.45 20.72 -14.62
CA ARG A 285 -14.92 21.45 -13.46
C ARG A 285 -13.46 21.79 -13.68
N ARG A 286 -13.03 22.96 -13.21
CA ARG A 286 -11.61 23.36 -13.20
C ARG A 286 -10.91 22.72 -11.99
N ALA A 287 -9.64 22.36 -12.17
CA ALA A 287 -8.79 21.81 -11.12
C ALA A 287 -7.52 22.66 -10.96
N ASP A 288 -7.34 23.28 -9.79
CA ASP A 288 -6.08 23.93 -9.43
C ASP A 288 -5.17 22.98 -8.64
N ILE A 289 -4.64 21.97 -9.34
CA ILE A 289 -3.79 20.94 -8.73
C ILE A 289 -2.42 20.86 -9.40
N ARG A 290 -1.39 20.60 -8.58
CA ARG A 290 -0.08 20.18 -9.07
C ARG A 290 -0.09 18.67 -9.25
N ILE A 291 0.43 18.18 -10.37
CA ILE A 291 0.52 16.75 -10.66
C ILE A 291 1.98 16.31 -10.56
N ILE A 292 2.23 15.24 -9.82
CA ILE A 292 3.49 14.52 -9.82
C ILE A 292 3.16 13.09 -10.23
N ALA A 293 3.79 12.57 -11.27
CA ALA A 293 3.61 11.19 -11.71
C ALA A 293 4.88 10.38 -11.44
N ALA A 294 4.76 9.09 -11.18
CA ALA A 294 5.89 8.18 -11.02
C ALA A 294 5.67 6.89 -11.80
N THR A 295 6.77 6.30 -12.28
CA THR A 295 6.76 4.99 -12.95
C THR A 295 8.12 4.33 -12.83
N ASN A 296 8.15 3.00 -12.83
CA ASN A 296 9.34 2.19 -13.05
C ASN A 296 9.52 1.74 -14.51
N GLN A 297 8.50 1.90 -15.35
CA GLN A 297 8.52 1.49 -16.75
C GLN A 297 9.00 2.61 -17.67
N ASN A 298 9.57 2.23 -18.81
CA ASN A 298 9.96 3.15 -19.87
C ASN A 298 8.72 3.59 -20.68
N LEU A 299 8.19 4.79 -20.39
CA LEU A 299 7.00 5.31 -21.07
C LEU A 299 7.20 5.51 -22.59
N GLU A 300 8.40 5.85 -23.06
CA GLU A 300 8.68 6.01 -24.49
C GLU A 300 8.49 4.69 -25.25
N THR A 301 8.93 3.59 -24.63
CA THR A 301 8.74 2.23 -25.15
C THR A 301 7.25 1.87 -25.17
N LEU A 302 6.50 2.19 -24.12
CA LEU A 302 5.04 1.97 -24.09
C LEU A 302 4.30 2.82 -25.13
N VAL A 303 4.77 4.03 -25.41
CA VAL A 303 4.25 4.87 -26.50
C VAL A 303 4.49 4.21 -27.86
N HIS A 304 5.70 3.69 -28.10
CA HIS A 304 6.01 2.97 -29.33
C HIS A 304 5.14 1.72 -29.51
N HIS A 305 4.82 1.02 -28.42
CA HIS A 305 3.92 -0.15 -28.41
C HIS A 305 2.42 0.21 -28.37
N LYS A 306 2.05 1.49 -28.44
CA LYS A 306 0.66 1.98 -28.35
C LYS A 306 -0.08 1.57 -27.06
N GLN A 307 0.67 1.33 -25.99
CA GLN A 307 0.15 1.06 -24.64
C GLN A 307 0.04 2.34 -23.80
N PHE A 308 0.76 3.39 -24.21
CA PHE A 308 0.67 4.72 -23.61
C PHE A 308 0.49 5.78 -24.69
N ARG A 309 -0.33 6.79 -24.45
CA ARG A 309 -0.56 7.86 -25.43
C ARG A 309 0.62 8.82 -25.49
N SER A 310 1.03 9.16 -26.72
CA SER A 310 2.13 10.10 -26.95
C SER A 310 1.83 11.51 -26.44
N ASP A 311 0.60 11.99 -26.62
CA ASP A 311 0.17 13.31 -26.16
C ASP A 311 0.24 13.45 -24.63
N LEU A 312 -0.24 12.45 -23.90
CA LEU A 312 -0.14 12.40 -22.44
C LEU A 312 1.33 12.33 -21.97
N TYR A 313 2.14 11.50 -22.63
CA TYR A 313 3.57 11.39 -22.31
C TYR A 313 4.27 12.75 -22.32
N TYR A 314 4.10 13.53 -23.39
CA TYR A 314 4.72 14.86 -23.48
C TYR A 314 4.18 15.86 -22.44
N ARG A 315 2.93 15.72 -21.99
CA ARG A 315 2.33 16.57 -20.95
C ARG A 315 2.75 16.19 -19.53
N LEU A 316 3.06 14.92 -19.30
CA LEU A 316 3.63 14.45 -18.04
C LEU A 316 5.13 14.74 -17.97
N ASN A 317 5.86 14.53 -19.07
CA ASN A 317 7.31 14.68 -19.14
C ASN A 317 7.78 16.13 -19.35
N VAL A 318 7.24 17.07 -18.57
CA VAL A 318 7.69 18.48 -18.58
C VAL A 318 9.00 18.62 -17.82
N PHE A 319 9.08 18.00 -16.64
CA PHE A 319 10.30 17.87 -15.85
C PHE A 319 10.49 16.42 -15.43
N GLN A 320 11.45 15.74 -16.04
CA GLN A 320 11.85 14.40 -15.65
C GLN A 320 12.88 14.44 -14.52
N ILE A 321 12.64 13.65 -13.48
CA ILE A 321 13.60 13.39 -12.41
C ILE A 321 13.77 11.89 -12.29
N GLU A 322 14.96 11.42 -12.67
CA GLU A 322 15.37 10.05 -12.42
C GLU A 322 15.87 9.92 -10.97
N VAL A 323 15.26 9.02 -10.22
CA VAL A 323 15.64 8.69 -8.84
C VAL A 323 16.65 7.55 -8.89
N PRO A 324 17.89 7.75 -8.42
CA PRO A 324 18.96 6.78 -8.56
C PRO A 324 18.68 5.52 -7.71
N SER A 325 19.10 4.38 -8.25
CA SER A 325 19.08 3.10 -7.53
C SER A 325 20.00 3.16 -6.30
N LEU A 326 19.81 2.27 -5.33
CA LEU A 326 20.69 2.20 -4.16
C LEU A 326 22.13 1.88 -4.56
N LYS A 327 22.31 1.09 -5.62
CA LYS A 327 23.62 0.77 -6.21
C LYS A 327 24.38 2.01 -6.69
N GLU A 328 23.69 3.04 -7.16
CA GLU A 328 24.29 4.31 -7.61
C GLU A 328 24.61 5.28 -6.47
N ARG A 329 24.17 4.96 -5.24
CA ARG A 329 24.40 5.76 -4.03
C ARG A 329 24.74 4.89 -2.81
N LEU A 330 25.60 3.89 -3.01
CA LEU A 330 26.04 3.00 -1.93
C LEU A 330 26.69 3.76 -0.76
N GLU A 331 27.21 4.98 -0.98
CA GLU A 331 27.76 5.81 0.10
C GLU A 331 26.70 6.25 1.13
N ASP A 332 25.41 6.22 0.75
CA ASP A 332 24.28 6.52 1.63
C ASP A 332 23.82 5.29 2.42
N LEU A 333 24.22 4.08 2.01
CA LEU A 333 23.77 2.82 2.61
C LEU A 333 24.02 2.76 4.12
N PRO A 334 25.21 3.08 4.67
CA PRO A 334 25.43 3.00 6.12
C PRO A 334 24.50 3.92 6.90
N LEU A 335 24.19 5.10 6.36
CA LEU A 335 23.30 6.05 7.02
C LEU A 335 21.85 5.57 6.96
N LEU A 336 21.40 5.11 5.79
CA LEU A 336 20.06 4.54 5.62
C LEU A 336 19.86 3.34 6.55
N ALA A 337 20.86 2.45 6.61
CA ALA A 337 20.82 1.27 7.47
C ALA A 337 20.70 1.64 8.94
N TYR A 338 21.51 2.62 9.39
CA TYR A 338 21.43 3.15 10.74
C TYR A 338 20.06 3.76 11.06
N GLN A 339 19.49 4.54 10.14
CA GLN A 339 18.16 5.14 10.30
C GLN A 339 17.07 4.08 10.45
N PHE A 340 17.10 3.01 9.64
CA PHE A 340 16.14 1.92 9.76
C PHE A 340 16.29 1.15 11.08
N VAL A 341 17.51 0.86 11.53
CA VAL A 341 17.74 0.23 12.84
C VAL A 341 17.21 1.11 13.97
N GLN A 342 17.45 2.42 13.94
CA GLN A 342 16.88 3.33 14.94
C GLN A 342 15.35 3.32 14.92
N LYS A 343 14.75 3.40 13.73
CA LYS A 343 13.30 3.33 13.56
C LYS A 343 12.72 2.06 14.19
N PHE A 344 13.30 0.89 13.88
CA PHE A 344 12.79 -0.38 14.40
C PHE A 344 13.11 -0.59 15.88
N ASN A 345 14.20 -0.05 16.39
CA ASN A 345 14.45 0.00 17.84
C ASN A 345 13.37 0.79 18.58
N GLU A 346 12.96 1.95 18.04
CA GLU A 346 11.88 2.76 18.62
C GLU A 346 10.53 2.02 18.54
N GLU A 347 10.24 1.39 17.41
CA GLU A 347 8.98 0.69 17.14
C GLU A 347 8.81 -0.60 17.96
N TYR A 348 9.89 -1.37 18.09
CA TYR A 348 9.92 -2.67 18.77
C TYR A 348 10.49 -2.60 20.19
N HIS A 349 10.83 -1.40 20.68
CA HIS A 349 11.44 -1.17 21.99
C HIS A 349 12.72 -1.99 22.22
N GLN A 350 13.57 -2.06 21.20
CA GLN A 350 14.84 -2.77 21.20
C GLN A 350 16.04 -1.80 21.23
N GLN A 351 17.25 -2.35 21.38
CA GLN A 351 18.52 -1.61 21.42
C GLN A 351 19.54 -2.21 20.43
N LYS A 352 19.07 -2.71 19.29
CA LYS A 352 19.90 -3.34 18.25
C LYS A 352 20.93 -2.35 17.69
N LYS A 353 22.12 -2.83 17.36
CA LYS A 353 23.20 -2.07 16.72
C LYS A 353 23.83 -2.90 15.60
N LEU A 354 24.20 -2.24 14.50
CA LEU A 354 24.96 -2.90 13.43
C LEU A 354 26.44 -2.99 13.83
N SER A 355 27.02 -4.18 13.69
CA SER A 355 28.47 -4.33 13.65
C SER A 355 29.05 -3.66 12.40
N ARG A 356 30.35 -3.34 12.44
CA ARG A 356 31.04 -2.73 11.30
C ARG A 356 31.06 -3.68 10.10
N GLU A 357 31.31 -4.94 10.38
CA GLU A 357 31.39 -6.03 9.41
C GLU A 357 30.03 -6.27 8.74
N ALA A 358 28.92 -6.10 9.49
CA ALA A 358 27.58 -6.18 8.92
C ALA A 358 27.35 -5.05 7.90
N ILE A 359 27.74 -3.81 8.22
CA ILE A 359 27.63 -2.67 7.29
C ILE A 359 28.47 -2.95 6.03
N GLU A 360 29.69 -3.45 6.18
CA GLU A 360 30.56 -3.81 5.05
C GLU A 360 29.89 -4.88 4.18
N THR A 361 29.28 -5.90 4.78
CA THR A 361 28.52 -6.95 4.06
C THR A 361 27.37 -6.37 3.22
N LEU A 362 26.61 -5.42 3.79
CA LEU A 362 25.51 -4.77 3.07
C LEU A 362 25.98 -3.99 1.82
N THR A 363 27.21 -3.47 1.81
CA THR A 363 27.75 -2.75 0.63
C THR A 363 28.11 -3.65 -0.54
N HIS A 364 28.25 -4.97 -0.32
CA HIS A 364 28.58 -5.94 -1.37
C HIS A 364 27.34 -6.51 -2.07
N TYR A 365 26.14 -6.26 -1.53
CA TYR A 365 24.89 -6.70 -2.14
C TYR A 365 24.42 -5.77 -3.25
N SER A 366 23.74 -6.31 -4.26
CA SER A 366 23.28 -5.56 -5.43
C SER A 366 22.02 -4.74 -5.18
N TRP A 367 21.22 -5.10 -4.18
CA TRP A 367 19.96 -4.46 -3.77
C TRP A 367 18.93 -4.31 -4.91
N PRO A 368 18.48 -5.40 -5.56
CA PRO A 368 17.49 -5.35 -6.63
C PRO A 368 16.15 -4.72 -6.20
N GLY A 369 15.78 -4.80 -4.92
CA GLY A 369 14.61 -4.13 -4.36
C GLY A 369 14.90 -2.78 -3.71
N ASN A 370 16.12 -2.25 -3.92
CA ASN A 370 16.56 -0.93 -3.51
C ASN A 370 16.32 -0.65 -2.00
N ILE A 371 15.82 0.53 -1.66
CA ILE A 371 15.60 0.95 -0.26
C ILE A 371 14.53 0.08 0.41
N ARG A 372 13.52 -0.39 -0.33
CA ARG A 372 12.46 -1.23 0.24
C ARG A 372 13.00 -2.56 0.73
N GLU A 373 13.85 -3.20 -0.07
CA GLU A 373 14.53 -4.44 0.32
C GLU A 373 15.48 -4.21 1.50
N LEU A 374 16.27 -3.13 1.48
CA LEU A 374 17.13 -2.75 2.61
C LEU A 374 16.34 -2.60 3.90
N GLN A 375 15.21 -1.89 3.85
CA GLN A 375 14.33 -1.70 5.00
C GLN A 375 13.80 -3.05 5.51
N HIS A 376 13.28 -3.90 4.63
CA HIS A 376 12.76 -5.22 5.01
C HIS A 376 13.84 -6.14 5.60
N ALA A 377 15.04 -6.14 5.02
CA ALA A 377 16.15 -6.94 5.51
C ALA A 377 16.55 -6.50 6.93
N ILE A 378 16.66 -5.19 7.16
CA ILE A 378 16.99 -4.65 8.48
C ILE A 378 15.89 -4.93 9.49
N GLU A 379 14.63 -4.77 9.11
CA GLU A 379 13.49 -5.08 9.97
C GLU A 379 13.54 -6.52 10.48
N ARG A 380 13.69 -7.47 9.54
CA ARG A 380 13.78 -8.90 9.85
C ARG A 380 14.94 -9.20 10.77
N VAL A 381 16.12 -8.65 10.47
CA VAL A 381 17.30 -8.85 11.32
C VAL A 381 17.13 -8.22 12.70
N CYS A 382 16.47 -7.07 12.84
CA CYS A 382 16.17 -6.52 14.16
C CYS A 382 15.27 -7.46 14.98
N VAL A 383 14.28 -8.09 14.34
CA VAL A 383 13.36 -9.02 14.99
C VAL A 383 14.00 -10.35 15.34
N PHE A 384 14.78 -10.95 14.43
CA PHE A 384 15.27 -12.33 14.55
C PHE A 384 16.69 -12.45 15.10
N ALA A 385 17.50 -11.40 15.09
CA ALA A 385 18.84 -11.48 15.67
C ALA A 385 18.77 -11.78 17.17
N GLU A 386 19.45 -12.83 17.60
CA GLU A 386 19.50 -13.26 19.00
C GLU A 386 20.22 -12.23 19.88
N ASN A 387 21.24 -11.58 19.32
CA ASN A 387 22.09 -10.62 20.02
C ASN A 387 21.68 -9.17 19.76
N ASP A 388 22.05 -8.26 20.67
CA ASP A 388 21.87 -6.81 20.46
C ASP A 388 22.79 -6.26 19.37
N THR A 389 23.91 -6.92 19.09
CA THR A 389 24.79 -6.56 17.97
C THR A 389 24.47 -7.46 16.78
N ILE A 390 23.96 -6.85 15.73
CA ILE A 390 23.67 -7.48 14.44
C ILE A 390 24.98 -7.74 13.70
N SER A 391 25.18 -9.00 13.34
CA SER A 391 26.38 -9.54 12.69
C SER A 391 26.18 -9.73 11.18
N PRO A 392 27.25 -9.96 10.40
CA PRO A 392 27.14 -10.37 9.00
C PRO A 392 26.26 -11.61 8.78
N ASP A 393 26.34 -12.59 9.67
CA ASP A 393 25.63 -13.87 9.54
C ASP A 393 24.12 -13.70 9.62
N ASP A 394 23.64 -12.71 10.37
CA ASP A 394 22.21 -12.38 10.44
C ASP A 394 21.69 -11.90 9.08
N PHE A 395 22.50 -11.14 8.34
CA PHE A 395 22.16 -10.72 6.98
C PHE A 395 22.36 -11.84 5.95
N LYS A 396 23.39 -12.70 6.09
CA LYS A 396 23.61 -13.84 5.19
C LYS A 396 22.44 -14.81 5.20
N LYS A 397 21.86 -15.07 6.38
CA LYS A 397 20.66 -15.90 6.54
C LYS A 397 19.44 -15.30 5.84
N GLU A 398 19.30 -13.98 5.87
CA GLU A 398 18.12 -13.27 5.39
C GLU A 398 18.16 -12.90 3.90
N LEU A 399 19.31 -12.45 3.39
CA LEU A 399 19.42 -11.88 2.05
C LEU A 399 19.72 -12.92 0.97
N GLN A 400 19.69 -14.22 1.29
CA GLN A 400 20.23 -15.29 0.43
C GLN A 400 21.49 -14.79 -0.28
N PHE A 401 22.44 -14.24 0.49
CA PHE A 401 23.70 -13.82 -0.09
C PHE A 401 24.28 -15.04 -0.78
N THR A 402 24.13 -15.09 -2.10
CA THR A 402 25.04 -15.85 -2.91
C THR A 402 26.34 -15.09 -2.74
N ASP A 403 27.17 -15.58 -1.82
CA ASP A 403 28.58 -15.17 -1.76
C ASP A 403 29.04 -15.17 -3.23
N PRO A 404 29.71 -14.12 -3.74
CA PRO A 404 30.26 -14.15 -5.09
C PRO A 404 31.18 -15.37 -5.29
N GLU A 405 31.71 -15.93 -4.20
CA GLU A 405 32.45 -17.19 -4.16
C GLU A 405 31.57 -18.46 -4.20
N GLN A 406 30.28 -18.38 -3.87
CA GLN A 406 29.34 -19.52 -3.88
C GLN A 406 28.29 -19.47 -5.00
N SER A 407 28.00 -18.32 -5.60
CA SER A 407 27.26 -18.24 -6.88
C SER A 407 28.15 -18.67 -8.03
N LEU A 408 28.10 -19.97 -8.35
CA LEU A 408 28.95 -20.65 -9.33
C LEU A 408 30.41 -20.75 -8.87
N ALA A 409 30.65 -21.47 -7.77
CA ALA A 409 31.96 -22.09 -7.56
C ALA A 409 32.20 -23.09 -8.70
N PHE A 410 32.75 -22.60 -9.82
CA PHE A 410 33.40 -23.39 -10.85
C PHE A 410 34.75 -23.89 -10.30
N GLU A 411 34.71 -24.53 -9.14
CA GLU A 411 35.89 -25.16 -8.55
C GLU A 411 36.03 -26.55 -9.14
N LYS A 412 37.19 -26.78 -9.74
CA LYS A 412 37.63 -28.10 -10.18
C LYS A 412 37.93 -28.91 -8.92
N HIS A 413 37.22 -30.02 -8.71
CA HIS A 413 37.52 -30.89 -7.58
C HIS A 413 38.94 -31.46 -7.70
N GLU A 414 39.64 -31.68 -6.58
CA GLU A 414 41.05 -32.10 -6.57
C GLU A 414 41.33 -33.37 -7.42
N ASN A 415 40.33 -34.25 -7.58
CA ASN A 415 40.41 -35.50 -8.36
C ASN A 415 39.71 -35.45 -9.73
N GLU A 416 39.26 -34.27 -10.18
CA GLU A 416 38.57 -34.11 -11.46
C GLU A 416 39.57 -33.77 -12.57
N THR A 417 39.48 -34.43 -13.73
CA THR A 417 40.25 -34.01 -14.92
C THR A 417 39.60 -32.78 -15.57
N LEU A 418 40.36 -31.99 -16.33
CA LEU A 418 39.80 -30.82 -17.04
C LEU A 418 38.60 -31.19 -17.92
N ARG A 419 38.64 -32.38 -18.53
CA ARG A 419 37.54 -32.88 -19.35
C ARG A 419 36.27 -33.13 -18.53
N GLN A 420 36.40 -33.75 -17.36
CA GLN A 420 35.27 -34.03 -16.47
C GLN A 420 34.66 -32.74 -15.91
N PHE A 421 35.52 -31.77 -15.58
CA PHE A 421 35.10 -30.44 -15.12
C PHE A 421 34.25 -29.70 -16.16
N LEU A 422 34.73 -29.65 -17.41
CA LEU A 422 33.99 -29.02 -18.50
C LEU A 422 32.68 -29.75 -18.82
N GLU A 423 32.67 -31.08 -18.78
CA GLU A 423 31.45 -31.87 -18.98
C GLU A 423 30.41 -31.65 -17.86
N ARG A 424 30.85 -31.49 -16.61
CA ARG A 424 29.98 -31.18 -15.46
C ARG A 424 29.36 -29.80 -15.57
N ILE A 425 30.15 -28.78 -15.91
CA ILE A 425 29.65 -27.41 -16.13
C ILE A 425 28.64 -27.41 -17.28
N GLU A 426 29.01 -28.02 -18.40
CA GLU A 426 28.14 -28.10 -19.57
C GLU A 426 26.83 -28.82 -19.25
N LYS A 427 26.86 -29.90 -18.46
CA LYS A 427 25.66 -30.60 -17.99
C LYS A 427 24.74 -29.66 -17.21
N ASN A 428 25.28 -28.93 -16.24
CA ASN A 428 24.48 -28.03 -15.39
C ASN A 428 23.82 -26.92 -16.20
N VAL A 429 24.58 -26.27 -17.10
CA VAL A 429 24.06 -25.19 -17.96
C VAL A 429 22.98 -25.70 -18.92
N ILE A 430 23.15 -26.90 -19.49
CA ILE A 430 22.17 -27.50 -20.41
C ILE A 430 20.88 -27.88 -19.69
N LEU A 431 20.96 -28.45 -18.49
CA LEU A 431 19.79 -28.87 -17.72
C LEU A 431 19.05 -27.67 -17.13
N GLN A 432 19.76 -26.65 -16.65
CA GLN A 432 19.15 -25.40 -16.17
C GLN A 432 18.36 -24.71 -17.29
N ALA A 433 18.94 -24.58 -18.49
CA ALA A 433 18.24 -24.02 -19.64
C ALA A 433 17.03 -24.86 -20.09
N ALA A 434 17.03 -26.17 -19.83
CA ALA A 434 15.89 -27.03 -20.12
C ALA A 434 14.73 -26.81 -19.13
N ASP A 435 15.03 -26.45 -17.88
CA ASP A 435 14.05 -26.20 -16.81
C ASP A 435 13.45 -24.78 -16.89
N GLU A 436 14.29 -23.78 -17.22
CA GLU A 436 13.89 -22.37 -17.30
C GLU A 436 13.00 -22.03 -18.51
N HIS A 437 13.03 -22.86 -19.56
CA HIS A 437 12.36 -22.57 -20.82
C HIS A 437 11.33 -23.63 -21.20
N ARG A 438 10.15 -23.17 -21.63
CA ARG A 438 9.00 -24.05 -21.93
C ARG A 438 9.21 -24.99 -23.11
N ASN A 439 10.15 -24.68 -24.01
CA ASN A 439 10.43 -25.51 -25.17
C ASN A 439 11.92 -25.52 -25.53
N SER A 440 12.38 -26.64 -26.10
CA SER A 440 13.80 -26.85 -26.44
C SER A 440 14.34 -25.89 -27.50
N ARG A 441 13.47 -25.17 -28.22
CA ARG A 441 13.87 -24.18 -29.24
C ARG A 441 14.25 -22.85 -28.60
N GLU A 442 13.51 -22.42 -27.59
CA GLU A 442 13.84 -21.26 -26.75
C GLU A 442 15.10 -21.52 -25.92
N ALA A 443 15.20 -22.70 -25.30
CA ALA A 443 16.38 -23.11 -24.54
C ALA A 443 17.66 -23.17 -25.40
N ALA A 444 17.57 -23.69 -26.62
CA ALA A 444 18.71 -23.71 -27.53
C ALA A 444 19.13 -22.29 -27.97
N LYS A 445 18.14 -21.41 -28.19
CA LYS A 445 18.37 -20.02 -28.59
C LYS A 445 19.03 -19.21 -27.47
N SER A 446 18.63 -19.39 -26.21
CA SER A 446 19.25 -18.68 -25.08
C SER A 446 20.72 -19.08 -24.88
N LEU A 447 21.08 -20.32 -25.20
CA LEU A 447 22.47 -20.81 -25.16
C LEU A 447 23.26 -20.63 -26.47
N GLY A 448 22.69 -19.96 -27.48
CA GLY A 448 23.37 -19.70 -28.75
C GLY A 448 23.70 -20.95 -29.58
N MET A 449 22.95 -22.05 -29.40
CA MET A 449 23.17 -23.31 -30.12
C MET A 449 21.95 -23.76 -30.93
N SER A 450 22.15 -24.75 -31.82
CA SER A 450 21.05 -25.31 -32.61
C SER A 450 20.15 -26.23 -31.77
N GLN A 451 18.85 -26.25 -32.06
CA GLN A 451 17.88 -27.13 -31.37
C GLN A 451 18.30 -28.61 -31.38
N PRO A 452 18.76 -29.20 -32.52
CA PRO A 452 19.24 -30.59 -32.52
C PRO A 452 20.44 -30.82 -31.60
N THR A 453 21.37 -29.86 -31.51
CA THR A 453 22.53 -29.92 -30.62
C THR A 453 22.09 -29.92 -29.16
N PHE A 454 21.17 -29.02 -28.80
CA PHE A 454 20.62 -28.93 -27.45
C PHE A 454 19.89 -30.22 -27.04
N SER A 455 18.95 -30.71 -27.86
CA SER A 455 18.21 -31.95 -27.56
C SER A 455 19.12 -33.19 -27.45
N ARG A 456 20.20 -33.25 -28.23
CA ARG A 456 21.20 -34.32 -28.11
C ARG A 456 21.98 -34.25 -26.80
N ARG A 457 22.32 -33.03 -26.34
CA ARG A 457 23.02 -32.80 -25.06
C ARG A 457 22.14 -33.10 -23.86
N VAL A 458 20.87 -32.68 -23.89
CA VAL A 458 19.88 -33.01 -22.85
C VAL A 458 19.76 -34.54 -22.70
N ARG A 459 19.52 -35.28 -23.79
CA ARG A 459 19.46 -36.75 -23.74
C ARG A 459 20.73 -37.40 -23.21
N LYS A 460 21.91 -36.87 -23.56
CA LYS A 460 23.20 -37.37 -23.06
C LYS A 460 23.32 -37.24 -21.53
N TYR A 461 22.65 -36.26 -20.92
CA TYR A 461 22.80 -35.93 -19.50
C TYR A 461 21.62 -36.34 -18.61
N GLU A 462 20.46 -36.64 -19.21
CA GLU A 462 19.29 -37.27 -18.57
C GLU A 462 19.38 -38.80 -18.49
N THR A 463 20.28 -39.42 -19.27
CA THR A 463 20.64 -40.84 -19.17
C THR A 463 21.83 -41.00 -18.23
#